data_AF-A8SZA1-F1
#
_entry.id   AF-A8SZA1-F1
#
_cell.length_a   1.000
_cell.length_b   1.000
_cell.length_c   1.000
_cell.angle_alpha   90.00
_cell.angle_beta   90.00
_cell.angle_gamma   90.00
#
_symmetry.space_group_name_H-M   'P 1'
#
loop_
_entity.id
_entity.type
_entity.pdbx_description
1 polymer ?
#
loop_
_entity_poly.entity_id
_entity_poly.type
_entity_poly.pdbx_seq_one_letter_code
_entity_poly.pdbx_strand_id
1 'polypeptide(L)'
;GWVIDRKEGKVEGKTLIEALDAILPPSRPTDKPLRLPLQDVYKIGGIGTVPVGRVETGILKPGMVVVFAPTALSTEVKSVEMHMHHGG
;
A
#
# COMPACT_ATOMS: atom_id res chain seq x y z
N GLY A 1 -15.24 -23.97 10.93
CA GLY A 1 -15.56 -24.64 9.68
C GLY A 1 -16.68 -25.61 9.90
N TRP A 2 -16.83 -26.56 9.00
CA TRP A 2 -17.77 -27.67 9.14
C TRP A 2 -17.05 -28.99 8.87
N VAL A 3 -17.57 -30.05 9.49
CA VAL A 3 -17.04 -31.40 9.40
C VAL A 3 -18.22 -32.33 9.12
N ILE A 4 -18.10 -33.19 8.12
CA ILE A 4 -19.10 -34.21 7.78
C ILE A 4 -18.38 -35.55 7.64
N ASP A 5 -18.81 -36.54 8.43
CA ASP A 5 -18.40 -37.93 8.25
C ASP A 5 -19.28 -38.62 7.19
N ARG A 6 -18.66 -39.17 6.15
CA ARG A 6 -19.30 -39.96 5.09
C ARG A 6 -18.71 -41.37 5.06
N LYS A 7 -19.41 -42.32 4.42
CA LYS A 7 -18.92 -43.71 4.23
C LYS A 7 -17.55 -43.79 3.52
N GLU A 8 -17.21 -42.78 2.74
CA GLU A 8 -15.97 -42.67 1.97
C GLU A 8 -14.85 -41.92 2.73
N GLY A 9 -15.14 -41.41 3.93
CA GLY A 9 -14.18 -40.68 4.77
C GLY A 9 -14.74 -39.39 5.34
N LYS A 10 -13.91 -38.74 6.16
CA LYS A 10 -14.20 -37.46 6.81
C LYS A 10 -13.88 -36.31 5.87
N VAL A 11 -14.84 -35.39 5.70
CA VAL A 11 -14.68 -34.18 4.88
C VAL A 11 -14.81 -32.96 5.77
N GLU A 12 -13.88 -32.02 5.63
CA GLU A 12 -13.85 -30.78 6.38
C GLU A 12 -13.71 -29.57 5.45
N GLY A 13 -14.38 -28.47 5.79
CA GLY A 13 -14.43 -27.26 4.99
C GLY A 13 -14.48 -25.99 5.84
N LYS A 14 -14.01 -24.88 5.27
CA LYS A 14 -14.16 -23.54 5.87
C LYS A 14 -15.53 -22.96 5.54
N THR A 15 -16.10 -22.17 6.45
CA THR A 15 -17.25 -21.32 6.09
C THR A 15 -16.79 -20.16 5.22
N LEU A 16 -17.73 -19.49 4.53
CA LEU A 16 -17.40 -18.32 3.71
C LEU A 16 -16.70 -17.22 4.54
N ILE A 17 -17.18 -16.98 5.76
CA ILE A 17 -16.59 -15.98 6.66
C ILE A 17 -15.16 -16.39 7.05
N GLU A 18 -14.94 -17.65 7.44
CA GLU A 18 -13.60 -18.14 7.78
C GLU A 18 -12.63 -18.15 6.60
N ALA A 19 -13.14 -18.30 5.38
CA ALA A 19 -12.33 -18.20 4.18
C ALA A 19 -11.91 -16.75 3.90
N LEU A 20 -12.81 -15.78 4.12
CA LEU A 20 -12.52 -14.35 4.00
C LEU A 20 -11.56 -13.88 5.09
N ASP A 21 -11.78 -14.28 6.34
CA ASP A 21 -10.89 -13.95 7.48
C ASP A 21 -9.50 -14.60 7.34
N ALA A 22 -9.40 -15.70 6.59
CA ALA A 22 -8.13 -16.34 6.29
C ALA A 22 -7.35 -15.69 5.14
N ILE A 23 -7.88 -14.65 4.50
CA ILE A 23 -7.14 -13.90 3.48
C ILE A 23 -6.06 -13.08 4.16
N LEU A 24 -4.80 -13.45 3.89
CA LEU A 24 -3.66 -12.66 4.35
C LEU A 24 -3.57 -11.38 3.51
N PRO A 25 -3.32 -10.22 4.13
CA PRO A 25 -3.04 -8.99 3.40
C PRO A 25 -1.87 -9.19 2.43
N PRO A 26 -1.92 -8.58 1.22
CA PRO A 26 -0.83 -8.69 0.27
C PRO A 26 0.46 -8.10 0.86
N SER A 27 1.58 -8.77 0.63
CA SER A 27 2.89 -8.23 1.00
C SER A 27 3.18 -6.95 0.21
N ARG A 28 3.59 -5.89 0.92
CA ARG A 28 3.98 -4.63 0.28
C ARG A 28 5.42 -4.77 -0.26
N PRO A 29 5.66 -4.51 -1.55
CA PRO A 29 6.98 -4.66 -2.16
C PRO A 29 7.93 -3.51 -1.77
N THR A 30 8.46 -3.56 -0.55
CA THR A 30 9.35 -2.53 0.03
C THR A 30 10.81 -2.65 -0.41
N ASP A 31 11.20 -3.81 -0.91
CA ASP A 31 12.51 -4.15 -1.47
C ASP A 31 12.74 -3.58 -2.88
N LYS A 32 11.66 -3.19 -3.57
CA LYS A 32 11.73 -2.60 -4.91
C LYS A 32 12.01 -1.09 -4.85
N PRO A 33 12.55 -0.50 -5.94
CA PRO A 33 12.75 0.94 -6.02
C PRO A 33 11.44 1.71 -5.80
N LEU A 34 11.51 2.90 -5.17
CA LEU A 34 10.35 3.74 -4.94
C LEU A 34 9.61 4.07 -6.25
N ARG A 35 8.30 3.79 -6.28
CA ARG A 35 7.36 4.31 -7.29
C ARG A 35 6.13 4.85 -6.58
N LEU A 36 5.88 6.14 -6.79
CA LEU A 36 4.74 6.88 -6.24
C LEU A 36 4.10 7.67 -7.39
N PRO A 37 3.11 7.09 -8.09
CA PRO A 37 2.34 7.82 -9.09
C PRO A 37 1.59 9.00 -8.45
N LEU A 38 1.77 10.19 -9.01
CA LEU A 38 1.09 11.39 -8.52
C LEU A 38 -0.35 11.40 -9.02
N GLN A 39 -1.28 11.59 -8.09
CA GLN A 39 -2.70 11.80 -8.37
C GLN A 39 -2.98 13.30 -8.50
N ASP A 40 -2.45 14.09 -7.57
CA ASP A 40 -2.64 15.54 -7.51
C ASP A 40 -1.38 16.24 -7.01
N VAL A 41 -1.28 17.54 -7.28
CA VAL A 41 -0.20 18.40 -6.79
C VAL A 41 -0.79 19.72 -6.32
N TYR A 42 -0.52 20.08 -5.06
CA TYR A 42 -0.94 21.33 -4.46
C TYR A 42 0.23 22.29 -4.27
N LYS A 43 -0.06 23.60 -4.29
CA LYS A 43 0.87 24.66 -3.89
C LYS A 43 0.30 25.35 -2.66
N ILE A 44 0.92 25.13 -1.51
CA ILE A 44 0.47 25.68 -0.23
C ILE A 44 1.46 26.77 0.20
N GLY A 45 0.95 27.98 0.45
CA GLY A 45 1.77 29.09 0.93
C GLY A 45 2.51 28.73 2.21
N GLY A 46 3.81 29.03 2.28
CA GLY A 46 4.66 28.72 3.45
C GLY A 46 5.16 27.27 3.55
N ILE A 47 4.52 26.31 2.88
CA ILE A 47 4.96 24.89 2.85
C ILE A 47 5.65 24.56 1.53
N GLY A 48 5.15 25.10 0.42
CA GLY A 48 5.67 24.84 -0.93
C GLY A 48 4.80 23.87 -1.72
N THR A 49 5.45 23.02 -2.53
CA THR A 49 4.76 22.06 -3.42
C THR A 49 4.50 20.77 -2.66
N VAL A 50 3.24 20.33 -2.65
CA VAL A 50 2.78 19.13 -1.93
C VAL A 50 2.20 18.14 -2.94
N PRO A 51 3.01 17.18 -3.44
CA PRO A 51 2.53 16.11 -4.31
C PRO A 51 1.80 15.04 -3.50
N VAL A 52 0.72 14.50 -4.07
CA VAL A 52 -0.12 13.46 -3.44
C VAL A 52 -0.23 12.25 -4.36
N GLY A 53 -0.13 11.06 -3.79
CA GLY A 53 -0.24 9.82 -4.54
C GLY A 53 -0.11 8.58 -3.65
N ARG A 54 -0.21 7.41 -4.27
CA ARG A 54 -0.06 6.12 -3.58
C ARG A 54 1.34 5.57 -3.79
N VAL A 55 1.98 5.10 -2.73
CA VAL A 55 3.22 4.32 -2.84
C VAL A 55 2.89 2.92 -3.34
N GLU A 56 3.29 2.62 -4.57
CA GLU A 56 3.10 1.30 -5.19
C GLU A 56 4.23 0.34 -4.84
N THR A 57 5.47 0.85 -4.76
CA THR A 57 6.68 0.07 -4.45
C THR A 57 7.67 0.93 -3.67
N GLY A 58 8.56 0.27 -2.92
CA GLY A 58 9.61 0.90 -2.13
C GLY A 58 9.12 1.59 -0.86
N ILE A 59 9.96 2.46 -0.31
CA ILE A 59 9.71 3.18 0.94
C ILE A 59 10.01 4.66 0.71
N LEU A 60 9.13 5.54 1.21
CA LEU A 60 9.32 6.99 1.25
C LEU A 60 9.51 7.44 2.69
N LYS A 61 10.55 8.24 2.95
CA LYS A 61 10.86 8.82 4.26
C LYS A 61 11.30 10.27 4.10
N PRO A 62 11.10 11.12 5.13
CA PRO A 62 11.75 12.43 5.20
C PRO A 62 13.27 12.33 5.04
N GLY A 63 13.87 13.34 4.42
CA GLY A 63 15.30 13.44 4.13
C GLY A 63 15.76 12.67 2.88
N MET A 64 14.90 11.88 2.24
CA MET A 64 15.25 11.21 0.99
C MET A 64 15.32 12.22 -0.16
N VAL A 65 16.32 12.06 -1.05
CA VAL A 65 16.30 12.72 -2.36
C VAL A 65 15.48 11.87 -3.31
N VAL A 66 14.44 12.46 -3.89
CA VAL A 66 13.56 11.81 -4.86
C VAL A 66 13.68 12.48 -6.22
N VAL A 67 13.40 11.71 -7.28
CA VAL A 67 13.45 12.18 -8.66
C VAL A 67 12.06 12.08 -9.27
N PHE A 68 11.58 13.19 -9.82
CA PHE A 68 10.31 13.27 -10.53
C PHE A 68 10.51 12.96 -12.01
N ALA A 69 9.86 11.90 -12.49
CA ALA A 69 9.77 11.59 -13.91
C ALA A 69 8.64 12.40 -14.57
N PRO A 70 8.71 12.69 -15.88
CA PRO A 70 9.78 12.34 -16.82
C PRO A 70 10.94 13.34 -16.86
N THR A 71 10.80 14.50 -16.21
CA THR A 71 11.76 15.62 -16.32
C THR A 71 13.06 15.41 -15.54
N ALA A 72 13.16 14.33 -14.77
CA ALA A 72 14.31 13.98 -13.94
C ALA A 72 14.69 15.07 -12.91
N LEU A 73 13.69 15.81 -12.41
CA LEU A 73 13.90 16.82 -11.37
C LEU A 73 14.12 16.16 -10.02
N SER A 74 15.24 16.47 -9.36
CA SER A 74 15.57 15.96 -8.02
C SER A 74 15.23 16.97 -6.93
N THR A 75 14.67 16.51 -5.82
CA THR A 75 14.43 17.33 -4.62
C THR A 75 14.44 16.48 -3.36
N GLU A 76 14.62 17.12 -2.21
CA GLU A 76 14.58 16.48 -0.90
C GLU A 76 13.15 16.45 -0.34
N VAL A 77 12.76 15.30 0.21
CA VAL A 77 11.48 15.11 0.91
C VAL A 77 11.58 15.73 2.29
N LYS A 78 10.84 16.81 2.55
CA LYS A 78 10.85 17.49 3.86
C LYS A 78 9.99 16.80 4.91
N SER A 79 8.78 16.38 4.54
CA SER A 79 7.87 15.64 5.41
C SER A 79 7.04 14.64 4.60
N VAL A 80 6.43 13.67 5.30
CA VAL A 80 5.52 12.69 4.71
C VAL A 80 4.30 12.62 5.63
N GLU A 81 3.12 12.88 5.07
CA GLU A 81 1.84 12.76 5.77
C GLU A 81 1.05 11.59 5.17
N MET A 82 0.43 10.77 6.02
CA MET A 82 -0.44 9.68 5.59
C MET A 82 -1.83 9.84 6.21
N HIS A 83 -2.83 10.11 5.38
CA HIS A 83 -4.22 10.01 5.81
C HIS A 83 -4.68 8.57 5.58
N MET A 84 -4.94 7.85 6.67
CA MET A 84 -5.39 6.46 6.61
C MET A 84 -6.83 6.40 6.10
N HIS A 85 -7.00 6.05 4.84
CA HIS A 85 -8.28 5.49 4.42
C HIS A 85 -8.34 4.08 5.01
N HIS A 86 -9.30 3.85 5.92
CA HIS A 86 -9.64 2.51 6.40
C HIS A 86 -10.10 1.68 5.19
N GLY A 87 -9.18 0.97 4.55
CA GLY A 87 -9.45 -0.15 3.66
C GLY A 87 -8.83 -1.35 4.33
N GLY A 88 -9.69 -2.30 4.73
CA GLY A 88 -9.36 -3.46 5.55
C GLY A 88 -8.32 -4.42 4.96
#